data_AF-A0A2G6QIC6-F1
#
_entry.id   AF-A0A2G6QIC6-F1
#
_cell.length_a   1.000
_cell.length_b   1.000
_cell.length_c   1.000
_cell.angle_alpha   90.00
_cell.angle_beta   90.00
_cell.angle_gamma   90.00
#
_symmetry.space_group_name_H-M   'P 1'
#
loop_
_entity.id
_entity.type
_entity.pdbx_description
1 polymer ?
#
loop_
_entity_poly.entity_id
_entity_poly.type
_entity_poly.pdbx_seq_one_letter_code
_entity_poly.pdbx_strand_id
1 'polypeptide(L)' 'MSLLIENTVCLVNGAIFELSQSMFHYEKAKLLNRINFK' A
#
# COMPACT_ATOMS: atom_id res chain seq x y z
N MET A 1 -10.34 3.52 15.25
CA MET A 1 -10.49 4.03 13.86
C MET A 1 -9.86 3.04 12.88
N SER A 2 -10.46 2.80 11.71
CA SER A 2 -9.82 2.00 10.66
C SER A 2 -9.18 2.89 9.60
N LEU A 3 -8.08 2.42 9.03
CA LEU A 3 -7.40 3.03 7.89
C LEU A 3 -7.72 2.18 6.65
N LEU A 4 -8.29 2.82 5.63
CA LEU A 4 -8.53 2.19 4.33
C LEU A 4 -7.35 2.51 3.40
N ILE A 5 -6.76 1.49 2.79
CA ILE A 5 -5.64 1.64 1.85
C ILE A 5 -6.03 0.98 0.53
N GLU A 6 -5.88 1.72 -0.55
CA GLU A 6 -5.88 1.19 -1.91
C GLU A 6 -4.44 0.91 -2.33
N ASN A 7 -4.18 -0.30 -2.81
CA ASN A 7 -2.88 -0.76 -3.23
C ASN A 7 -2.90 -1.05 -4.73
N THR A 8 -1.91 -0.50 -5.44
CA THR A 8 -1.65 -0.81 -6.85
C THR A 8 -0.25 -1.37 -6.96
N VAL A 9 -0.14 -2.63 -7.38
CA VAL A 9 1.15 -3.30 -7.59
C VAL A 9 1.43 -3.35 -9.07
N CYS A 10 2.54 -2.75 -9.49
CA CYS A 10 3.00 -2.77 -10.87
C CYS A 10 4.22 -3.67 -11.02
N LEU A 11 4.29 -4.41 -12.12
CA LEU A 11 5.50 -5.10 -12.56
C LEU A 11 6.54 -4.08 -13.05
N VAL A 12 7.79 -4.52 -13.19
CA VAL A 12 8.91 -3.68 -13.64
C VAL A 12 8.66 -3.09 -15.04
N ASN A 13 7.89 -3.78 -15.89
CA ASN A 13 7.52 -3.28 -17.22
C ASN A 13 6.33 -2.29 -17.21
N GLY A 14 5.85 -1.90 -16.03
CA GLY A 14 4.74 -0.96 -15.86
C GLY A 14 3.34 -1.60 -15.95
N ALA A 15 3.23 -2.90 -16.21
CA ALA A 15 1.93 -3.57 -16.20
C ALA A 15 1.38 -3.68 -14.78
N ILE A 16 0.08 -3.38 -14.61
CA ILE A 16 -0.62 -3.57 -13.33
C ILE A 16 -0.76 -5.08 -13.10
N PHE A 17 -0.22 -5.56 -11.99
CA PHE A 17 -0.34 -6.94 -11.55
C PHE A 17 -1.56 -7.12 -10.63
N GLU A 18 -1.76 -6.18 -9.70
CA GLU A 18 -2.80 -6.28 -8.69
C GLU A 18 -3.36 -4.90 -8.32
N LEU A 19 -4.69 -4.86 -8.16
CA LEU A 19 -5.42 -3.80 -7.48
C LEU A 19 -6.15 -4.40 -6.30
N SER A 20 -5.89 -3.90 -5.10
CA SER A 20 -6.54 -4.40 -3.89
C SER A 20 -6.84 -3.29 -2.90
N GLN A 21 -7.84 -3.55 -2.06
CA GLN A 21 -8.26 -2.66 -0.99
C GLN A 21 -8.12 -3.38 0.34
N SER A 22 -7.38 -2.76 1.26
CA SER A 22 -7.10 -3.31 2.58
C SER A 22 -7.61 -2.38 3.67
N MET A 23 -8.10 -2.95 4.76
CA MET A 23 -8.52 -2.21 5.95
C MET A 23 -7.65 -2.58 7.13
N PHE A 24 -6.96 -1.60 7.69
CA PHE A 24 -6.09 -1.76 8.85
C PHE A 24 -6.70 -1.12 10.08
N HIS A 25 -6.44 -1.70 11.24
CA HIS A 25 -6.79 -1.06 12.50
C HIS A 25 -5.71 -0.02 12.84
N TYR A 26 -6.07 1.26 12.88
CA TYR A 26 -5.11 2.38 12.97
C TYR A 26 -4.17 2.28 14.19
N GLU A 27 -4.69 1.87 15.34
CA GLU A 27 -3.90 1.77 16.57
C GLU A 27 -2.93 0.58 16.58
N LYS A 28 -3.16 -0.41 15.71
CA LYS A 28 -2.33 -1.61 15.59
C LYS A 28 -1.42 -1.61 14.37
N ALA A 29 -1.54 -0.61 13.49
CA ALA A 29 -0.81 -0.52 12.24
C ALA A 29 -0.17 0.86 12.10
N LYS A 30 1.16 0.89 11.96
CA LYS A 30 1.91 2.13 11.69
C LYS A 30 2.36 2.14 10.24
N LEU A 31 1.91 3.13 9.48
CA LEU A 31 2.42 3.35 8.13
C LEU A 31 3.85 3.92 8.24
N LEU A 32 4.85 3.18 7.75
CA LEU A 32 6.23 3.64 7.68
C LEU A 32 6.49 4.14 6.27
N ASN A 33 6.56 5.45 6.08
CA ASN A 33 6.83 6.04 4.78
C ASN A 33 8.33 5.94 4.47
N ARG A 34 8.78 4.77 4.01
CA ARG A 34 10.15 4.54 3.51
C ARG A 34 10.14 4.61 1.99
N ILE A 35 9.96 5.80 1.46
CA ILE A 35 10.21 6.04 0.05
C ILE A 35 11.67 6.47 -0.06
N ASN A 36 12.55 5.54 -0.42
CA ASN A 36 13.94 5.85 -0.76
C ASN A 36 14.12 5.55 -2.26
N PHE A 37 13.94 6.58 -3.09
CA PHE A 37 14.36 6.55 -4.48
C PHE A 37 15.85 6.88 -4.50
N LYS A 38 16.70 5.86 -4.30
CA LYS A 38 18.13 5.95 -4.58
C LYS A 38 18.46 5.06 -5.76
#